data_AF-A0A7T1T2H7-F1
#
_entry.id   AF-A0A7T1T2H7-F1
#
_cell.length_a   1.000
_cell.length_b   1.000
_cell.length_c   1.000
_cell.angle_alpha   90.00
_cell.angle_beta   90.00
_cell.angle_gamma   90.00
#
_symmetry.space_group_name_H-M   'P 1'
#
loop_
_entity.id
_entity.type
_entity.pdbx_description
1 polymer ?
#
loop_
_entity_poly.entity_id
_entity_poly.type
_entity_poly.pdbx_seq_one_letter_code
_entity_poly.pdbx_strand_id
1 'polypeptide(L)'
;MLTEPDDLADLSPAQALNAVIADIDAHPIQPGGSTGLFTATRHIDLLSHLARRLAGDAYYYAEQAEHRPADAQRMAGLLATACRPVTQALQHYVQALAPLGDLRTPPDEADTAAVVKAEGLRRTVDSHLRQARTALDLTGEVLTTSDGAAKAARPHPGHTPGSAPPAPGGKPPRRTR
;
A
#
# COMPACT_ATOMS: atom_id res chain seq x y z
N MET A 1 -15.99 -3.97 8.66
CA MET A 1 -16.44 -4.62 7.41
C MET A 1 -16.55 -3.49 6.41
N LEU A 2 -15.81 -3.53 5.31
CA LEU A 2 -16.04 -2.59 4.21
C LEU A 2 -17.35 -3.01 3.56
N THR A 3 -18.35 -2.14 3.60
CA THR A 3 -19.70 -2.42 3.10
C THR A 3 -19.81 -1.96 1.65
N GLU A 4 -19.15 -0.85 1.33
CA GLU A 4 -19.12 -0.23 0.00
C GLU A 4 -17.69 0.23 -0.32
N PRO A 5 -17.28 0.27 -1.60
CA PRO A 5 -15.99 0.86 -1.99
C PRO A 5 -15.89 2.36 -1.65
N ASP A 6 -17.01 3.05 -1.50
CA ASP A 6 -17.08 4.46 -1.08
C ASP A 6 -16.62 4.65 0.37
N ASP A 7 -16.69 3.63 1.22
CA ASP A 7 -16.18 3.65 2.61
C ASP A 7 -14.65 3.89 2.65
N LEU A 8 -13.95 3.68 1.53
CA LEU A 8 -12.53 3.97 1.42
C LEU A 8 -12.27 5.48 1.32
N ALA A 9 -13.16 6.27 0.72
CA ALA A 9 -12.88 7.65 0.30
C ALA A 9 -12.43 8.57 1.45
N ASP A 10 -12.93 8.35 2.67
CA ASP A 10 -12.64 9.19 3.85
C ASP A 10 -11.36 8.78 4.61
N LEU A 11 -10.77 7.63 4.28
CA LEU A 11 -9.60 7.10 4.98
C LEU A 11 -8.29 7.71 4.47
N SER A 12 -7.21 7.75 5.25
CA SER A 12 -5.88 7.97 4.64
C SER A 12 -5.51 6.79 3.70
N PRO A 13 -4.60 6.98 2.73
CA PRO A 13 -4.15 5.89 1.84
C PRO A 13 -3.70 4.62 2.58
N ALA A 14 -2.98 4.76 3.69
CA ALA A 14 -2.54 3.63 4.52
C ALA A 14 -3.71 2.95 5.25
N GLN A 15 -4.68 3.73 5.75
CA GLN A 15 -5.89 3.17 6.37
C GLN A 15 -6.76 2.45 5.34
N ALA A 16 -6.87 2.97 4.12
CA ALA A 16 -7.61 2.33 3.04
C ALA A 16 -6.97 1.01 2.63
N LEU A 17 -5.64 0.96 2.50
CA LEU A 17 -4.93 -0.30 2.28
C LEU A 17 -5.21 -1.30 3.41
N ASN A 18 -5.08 -0.89 4.67
CA ASN A 18 -5.32 -1.76 5.81
C ASN A 18 -6.76 -2.27 5.86
N ALA A 19 -7.73 -1.45 5.49
CA ALA A 19 -9.14 -1.84 5.41
C ALA A 19 -9.36 -2.89 4.31
N VAL A 20 -8.73 -2.73 3.14
CA VAL A 20 -8.77 -3.73 2.04
C VAL A 20 -8.11 -5.03 2.47
N ILE A 21 -6.93 -4.99 3.11
CA ILE A 21 -6.25 -6.18 3.64
C ILE A 21 -7.13 -6.89 4.67
N ALA A 22 -7.73 -6.14 5.59
CA ALA A 22 -8.62 -6.71 6.60
C ALA A 22 -9.87 -7.36 5.97
N ASP A 23 -10.42 -6.79 4.89
CA ASP A 23 -11.55 -7.38 4.18
C ASP A 23 -11.15 -8.66 3.43
N ILE A 24 -9.96 -8.68 2.81
CA ILE A 24 -9.40 -9.88 2.17
C ILE A 24 -9.20 -11.00 3.19
N ASP A 25 -8.64 -10.67 4.35
CA ASP A 25 -8.37 -11.63 5.42
C ASP A 25 -9.67 -12.14 6.07
N ALA A 26 -10.71 -11.32 6.14
CA ALA A 26 -12.03 -11.71 6.64
C ALA A 26 -12.81 -12.60 5.65
N HIS A 27 -12.48 -12.53 4.36
CA HIS A 27 -13.14 -13.30 3.30
C HIS A 27 -12.12 -14.09 2.48
N PRO A 28 -11.50 -15.13 3.06
CA PRO A 28 -10.54 -15.94 2.34
C PRO A 28 -11.19 -16.67 1.17
N ILE A 29 -10.50 -16.72 0.04
CA ILE A 29 -10.91 -17.57 -1.09
C ILE A 29 -10.64 -19.02 -0.72
N GLN A 30 -11.68 -19.87 -0.79
CA GLN A 30 -11.55 -21.32 -0.67
C GLN A 30 -11.50 -21.95 -2.07
N PRO A 31 -10.35 -22.46 -2.53
CA PRO A 31 -10.24 -23.11 -3.84
C PRO A 31 -11.13 -24.36 -3.91
N GLY A 32 -12.10 -24.36 -4.84
CA GLY A 32 -13.10 -25.43 -4.97
C GLY A 32 -14.37 -25.23 -4.15
N GLY A 33 -14.46 -24.15 -3.36
CA GLY A 33 -15.70 -23.72 -2.73
C GLY A 33 -16.63 -23.04 -3.75
N SER A 34 -17.94 -23.15 -3.54
CA SER A 34 -18.96 -22.54 -4.42
C SER A 34 -18.88 -21.00 -4.49
N THR A 35 -18.24 -20.37 -3.50
CA THR A 35 -18.11 -18.91 -3.38
C THR A 35 -16.77 -18.37 -3.86
N GLY A 36 -15.78 -19.22 -4.17
CA GLY A 36 -14.40 -18.77 -4.44
C GLY A 36 -14.28 -17.75 -5.56
N LEU A 37 -15.03 -17.94 -6.65
CA LEU A 37 -15.04 -17.00 -7.78
C LEU A 37 -15.69 -15.65 -7.41
N PHE A 38 -16.80 -15.68 -6.66
CA PHE A 38 -17.49 -14.48 -6.19
C PHE A 38 -16.62 -13.66 -5.23
N THR A 39 -15.94 -14.34 -4.30
CA THR A 39 -15.00 -13.70 -3.38
C THR A 39 -13.82 -13.09 -4.13
N ALA A 40 -13.29 -13.78 -5.16
CA ALA A 40 -12.24 -13.22 -6.00
C ALA A 40 -12.68 -11.97 -6.76
N THR A 41 -13.91 -11.92 -7.31
CA THR A 41 -14.43 -10.73 -7.98
C THR A 41 -14.62 -9.56 -7.02
N ARG A 42 -15.10 -9.80 -5.79
CA ARG A 42 -15.16 -8.76 -4.74
C ARG A 42 -13.78 -8.18 -4.44
N HIS A 43 -12.76 -9.02 -4.32
CA HIS A 43 -11.39 -8.57 -4.06
C HIS A 43 -10.81 -7.78 -5.23
N ILE A 44 -11.11 -8.18 -6.47
CA ILE A 44 -10.78 -7.42 -7.70
C ILE A 44 -11.40 -6.02 -7.66
N ASP A 45 -12.68 -5.91 -7.28
CA ASP A 45 -13.36 -4.62 -7.21
C ASP A 45 -12.69 -3.71 -6.17
N LEU A 46 -12.48 -4.21 -4.94
CA LEU A 46 -11.79 -3.47 -3.88
C LEU A 46 -10.40 -2.99 -4.29
N LEU A 47 -9.59 -3.88 -4.90
CA LEU A 47 -8.25 -3.53 -5.38
C LEU A 47 -8.28 -2.52 -6.52
N SER A 48 -9.26 -2.63 -7.42
CA SER A 48 -9.46 -1.67 -8.51
C SER A 48 -9.83 -0.28 -7.98
N HIS A 49 -10.69 -0.23 -6.96
CA HIS A 49 -11.03 1.02 -6.28
C HIS A 49 -9.81 1.63 -5.58
N LEU A 50 -9.04 0.82 -4.84
CA LEU A 50 -7.81 1.29 -4.19
C LEU A 50 -6.79 1.82 -5.21
N ALA A 51 -6.55 1.12 -6.31
CA ALA A 51 -5.63 1.54 -7.35
C ALA A 51 -6.06 2.88 -7.99
N ARG A 52 -7.35 2.99 -8.35
CA ARG A 52 -7.93 4.22 -8.91
C ARG A 52 -7.77 5.38 -7.95
N ARG A 53 -8.03 5.15 -6.66
CA ARG A 53 -7.88 6.16 -5.63
C ARG A 53 -6.44 6.63 -5.51
N LEU A 54 -5.47 5.71 -5.36
CA LEU A 54 -4.06 6.09 -5.24
C LEU A 54 -3.58 6.89 -6.45
N ALA A 55 -4.01 6.51 -7.66
CA ALA A 55 -3.71 7.25 -8.87
C ALA A 55 -4.38 8.64 -8.91
N GLY A 56 -5.64 8.74 -8.50
CA GLY A 56 -6.38 10.00 -8.42
C GLY A 56 -5.79 10.96 -7.39
N ASP A 57 -5.46 10.46 -6.20
CA ASP A 57 -4.81 11.23 -5.15
C ASP A 57 -3.42 11.69 -5.60
N ALA A 58 -2.66 10.82 -6.28
CA ALA A 58 -1.36 11.19 -6.85
C ALA A 58 -1.48 12.34 -7.86
N TYR A 59 -2.48 12.28 -8.75
CA TYR A 59 -2.77 13.35 -9.71
C TYR A 59 -3.16 14.65 -9.01
N TYR A 60 -4.05 14.59 -8.02
CA TYR A 60 -4.45 15.75 -7.22
C TYR A 60 -3.26 16.46 -6.55
N TYR A 61 -2.35 15.71 -5.93
CA TYR A 61 -1.14 16.30 -5.34
C TYR A 61 -0.17 16.83 -6.40
N ALA A 62 -0.10 16.22 -7.59
CA ALA A 62 0.70 16.75 -8.67
C ALA A 62 0.20 18.13 -9.13
N GLU A 63 -1.12 18.33 -9.23
CA GLU A 63 -1.73 19.64 -9.56
C GLU A 63 -1.44 20.69 -8.48
N GLN A 64 -1.41 20.29 -7.20
CA GLN A 64 -1.10 21.23 -6.10
C GLN A 64 0.38 21.63 -6.01
N ALA A 65 1.27 20.95 -6.72
CA ALA A 65 2.71 21.23 -6.68
C ALA A 65 3.05 22.65 -7.12
N GLU A 66 2.21 23.29 -7.94
CA GLU A 66 2.40 24.69 -8.34
C GLU A 66 2.34 25.66 -7.14
N HIS A 67 1.60 25.31 -6.09
CA HIS A 67 1.39 26.15 -4.92
C HIS A 67 2.14 25.66 -3.67
N ARG A 68 2.43 24.36 -3.57
CA ARG A 68 3.19 23.74 -2.47
C ARG A 68 4.13 22.65 -2.99
N PRO A 69 5.25 23.00 -3.63
CA PRO A 69 6.00 22.09 -4.49
C PRO A 69 6.57 20.88 -3.76
N ALA A 70 7.29 21.07 -2.64
CA ALA A 70 8.05 19.99 -2.01
C ALA A 70 7.16 18.87 -1.42
N ASP A 71 6.17 19.22 -0.61
CA ASP A 71 5.31 18.23 0.05
C ASP A 71 4.34 17.57 -0.93
N ALA A 72 3.77 18.35 -1.86
CA ALA A 72 2.82 17.84 -2.83
C ALA A 72 3.49 16.93 -3.87
N GLN A 73 4.68 17.29 -4.39
CA GLN A 73 5.43 16.40 -5.29
C GLN A 73 5.85 15.10 -4.60
N ARG A 74 6.27 15.19 -3.34
CA ARG A 74 6.62 14.01 -2.55
C ARG A 74 5.43 13.08 -2.37
N MET A 75 4.26 13.62 -2.03
CA MET A 75 3.04 12.83 -1.86
C MET A 75 2.59 12.22 -3.19
N ALA A 76 2.60 13.00 -4.27
CA ALA A 76 2.29 12.49 -5.61
C ALA A 76 3.19 11.31 -6.01
N GLY A 77 4.51 11.45 -5.82
CA GLY A 77 5.48 10.39 -6.10
C GLY A 77 5.28 9.15 -5.24
N LEU A 78 4.99 9.32 -3.94
CA LEU A 78 4.69 8.20 -3.03
C LEU A 78 3.46 7.43 -3.48
N LEU A 79 2.37 8.12 -3.77
CA LEU A 79 1.10 7.48 -4.15
C LEU A 79 1.19 6.80 -5.51
N ALA A 80 1.86 7.43 -6.49
CA ALA A 80 2.15 6.81 -7.77
C ALA A 80 3.01 5.55 -7.60
N THR A 81 4.01 5.58 -6.72
CA THR A 81 4.87 4.41 -6.43
C THR A 81 4.08 3.29 -5.76
N ALA A 82 3.19 3.62 -4.82
CA ALA A 82 2.34 2.67 -4.12
C ALA A 82 1.29 2.03 -5.03
N CYS A 83 0.87 2.71 -6.10
CA CYS A 83 -0.11 2.20 -7.06
C CYS A 83 0.39 0.96 -7.81
N ARG A 84 1.69 0.89 -8.15
CA ARG A 84 2.27 -0.26 -8.87
C ARG A 84 2.06 -1.61 -8.16
N PRO A 85 2.44 -1.79 -6.89
CA PRO A 85 2.17 -3.05 -6.19
C PRO A 85 0.67 -3.35 -6.03
N VAL A 86 -0.20 -2.35 -5.90
CA VAL A 86 -1.67 -2.59 -5.88
C VAL A 86 -2.16 -3.16 -7.21
N THR A 87 -1.69 -2.64 -8.35
CA THR A 87 -2.08 -3.18 -9.66
C THR A 87 -1.48 -4.56 -9.92
N GLN A 88 -0.31 -4.87 -9.35
CA GLN A 88 0.23 -6.24 -9.34
C GLN A 88 -0.64 -7.19 -8.52
N ALA A 89 -1.12 -6.78 -7.35
CA ALA A 89 -2.06 -7.59 -6.57
C ALA A 89 -3.34 -7.87 -7.36
N LEU A 90 -3.93 -6.83 -7.97
CA LEU A 90 -5.09 -6.94 -8.85
C LEU A 90 -4.86 -7.95 -9.99
N GLN A 91 -3.71 -7.86 -10.67
CA GLN A 91 -3.37 -8.78 -11.75
C GLN A 91 -3.34 -10.23 -11.29
N HIS A 92 -2.80 -10.53 -10.10
CA HIS A 92 -2.77 -11.89 -9.58
C HIS A 92 -4.17 -12.42 -9.26
N TYR A 93 -5.07 -11.59 -8.72
CA TYR A 93 -6.47 -11.99 -8.57
C TYR A 93 -7.15 -12.27 -9.92
N VAL A 94 -6.91 -11.44 -10.93
CA VAL A 94 -7.44 -11.68 -12.29
C VAL A 94 -6.90 -13.00 -12.87
N GLN A 95 -5.61 -13.28 -12.72
CA GLN A 95 -4.99 -14.53 -13.16
C GLN A 95 -5.55 -15.77 -12.43
N ALA A 96 -6.02 -15.62 -11.19
CA ALA A 96 -6.65 -16.70 -10.44
C ALA A 96 -8.09 -17.02 -10.88
N LEU A 97 -8.78 -16.16 -11.65
CA LEU A 97 -10.18 -16.37 -12.01
C LEU A 97 -10.42 -17.62 -12.86
N ALA A 98 -9.58 -17.86 -13.87
CA ALA A 98 -9.72 -19.03 -14.73
C ALA A 98 -9.57 -20.36 -13.97
N PRO A 99 -8.48 -20.60 -13.19
CA PRO A 99 -8.36 -21.82 -12.41
C PRO A 99 -9.43 -21.94 -11.31
N LEU A 100 -9.91 -20.83 -10.74
CA LEU A 100 -11.07 -20.85 -9.82
C LEU A 100 -12.35 -21.29 -10.52
N GLY A 101 -12.57 -20.85 -11.77
CA GLY A 101 -13.70 -21.28 -12.60
C GLY A 101 -13.67 -22.78 -12.88
N ASP A 102 -12.49 -23.30 -13.26
CA ASP A 102 -12.30 -24.73 -13.53
C ASP A 102 -12.47 -25.60 -12.27
N LEU A 103 -12.18 -25.07 -11.08
CA LEU A 103 -12.34 -25.76 -9.80
C LEU A 103 -13.79 -25.79 -9.29
N ARG A 104 -14.75 -25.11 -9.94
CA ARG A 104 -16.17 -25.12 -9.51
C ARG A 104 -16.81 -26.49 -9.64
N THR A 105 -16.33 -27.30 -10.56
CA THR A 105 -16.79 -28.67 -10.75
C THR A 105 -15.89 -29.59 -9.93
N PRO A 106 -16.42 -30.29 -8.92
CA PRO A 106 -15.62 -31.26 -8.18
C PRO A 106 -15.14 -32.36 -9.14
N PRO A 107 -13.88 -32.79 -9.05
CA PRO A 107 -13.40 -33.92 -9.83
C PRO A 107 -14.15 -35.19 -9.42
N ASP A 108 -14.39 -36.08 -10.39
CA ASP A 108 -14.76 -37.46 -10.07
C ASP A 108 -13.58 -38.11 -9.34
N GLU A 109 -13.79 -38.55 -8.10
CA GLU A 109 -12.74 -39.14 -7.26
C GLU A 109 -12.19 -40.45 -7.84
N ALA A 110 -12.97 -41.14 -8.68
CA ALA A 110 -12.52 -42.33 -9.39
C ALA A 110 -11.60 -41.99 -10.58
N ASP A 111 -11.59 -40.75 -11.05
CA ASP A 111 -10.72 -40.26 -12.10
C ASP A 111 -9.45 -39.60 -11.51
N THR A 112 -8.40 -40.42 -11.39
CA THR A 112 -7.10 -39.97 -10.85
C THR A 112 -6.52 -38.79 -11.63
N ALA A 113 -6.76 -38.70 -12.95
CA ALA A 113 -6.26 -37.59 -13.76
C ALA A 113 -7.01 -36.28 -13.45
N ALA A 114 -8.32 -36.35 -13.25
CA ALA A 114 -9.13 -35.22 -12.81
C ALA A 114 -8.70 -34.70 -11.43
N VAL A 115 -8.41 -35.59 -10.48
CA VAL A 115 -7.91 -35.23 -9.14
C VAL A 115 -6.57 -34.51 -9.22
N VAL A 116 -5.59 -35.05 -9.96
CA VAL A 116 -4.27 -34.41 -10.13
C VAL A 116 -4.38 -33.05 -10.81
N LYS A 117 -5.24 -32.91 -11.82
CA LYS A 117 -5.53 -31.62 -12.46
C LYS A 117 -6.08 -30.61 -11.44
N ALA A 118 -7.08 -31.00 -10.65
CA ALA A 118 -7.68 -30.13 -9.63
C ALA A 118 -6.64 -29.68 -8.58
N GLU A 119 -5.75 -30.57 -8.14
CA GLU A 119 -4.64 -30.17 -7.25
C GLU A 119 -3.69 -29.16 -7.89
N GLY A 120 -3.34 -29.35 -9.16
CA GLY A 120 -2.52 -28.40 -9.91
C GLY A 120 -3.17 -27.01 -9.97
N LEU A 121 -4.47 -26.95 -10.25
CA LEU A 121 -5.24 -25.71 -10.26
C LEU A 121 -5.27 -25.04 -8.88
N ARG A 122 -5.48 -25.80 -7.80
CA ARG A 122 -5.44 -25.27 -6.42
C ARG A 122 -4.10 -24.62 -6.10
N ARG A 123 -2.99 -25.29 -6.41
CA ARG A 123 -1.63 -24.74 -6.20
C ARG A 123 -1.40 -23.46 -7.00
N THR A 124 -1.90 -23.38 -8.23
CA THR A 124 -1.83 -22.17 -9.07
C THR A 124 -2.60 -21.02 -8.44
N VAL A 125 -3.84 -21.25 -7.97
CA VAL A 125 -4.63 -20.24 -7.25
C VAL A 125 -3.87 -19.77 -6.02
N ASP A 126 -3.41 -20.68 -5.17
CA ASP A 126 -2.69 -20.34 -3.94
C ASP A 126 -1.41 -19.53 -4.22
N SER A 127 -0.71 -19.84 -5.31
CA SER A 127 0.47 -19.08 -5.75
C SER A 127 0.11 -17.65 -6.08
N HIS A 128 -0.95 -17.42 -6.85
CA HIS A 128 -1.41 -16.07 -7.17
C HIS A 128 -1.88 -15.31 -5.94
N LEU A 129 -2.62 -15.94 -5.02
CA LEU A 129 -3.07 -15.29 -3.79
C LEU A 129 -1.89 -14.89 -2.88
N ARG A 130 -0.85 -15.74 -2.78
CA ARG A 130 0.37 -15.37 -2.06
C ARG A 130 1.10 -14.20 -2.71
N GLN A 131 1.24 -14.21 -4.04
CA GLN A 131 1.88 -13.10 -4.77
C GLN A 131 1.08 -11.79 -4.62
N ALA A 132 -0.25 -11.86 -4.64
CA ALA A 132 -1.10 -10.71 -4.37
C ALA A 132 -0.87 -10.16 -2.96
N ARG A 133 -0.77 -11.04 -1.95
CA ARG A 133 -0.47 -10.61 -0.57
C ARG A 133 0.89 -9.93 -0.47
N THR A 134 1.94 -10.52 -1.05
CA THR A 134 3.27 -9.90 -1.10
C THR A 134 3.23 -8.52 -1.73
N ALA A 135 2.47 -8.35 -2.81
CA ALA A 135 2.33 -7.05 -3.45
C ALA A 135 1.62 -6.04 -2.52
N LEU A 136 0.56 -6.43 -1.79
CA LEU A 136 -0.09 -5.55 -0.82
C LEU A 136 0.82 -5.16 0.35
N ASP A 137 1.65 -6.10 0.84
CA ASP A 137 2.64 -5.81 1.88
C ASP A 137 3.66 -4.77 1.38
N LEU A 138 4.13 -4.89 0.13
CA LEU A 138 5.00 -3.88 -0.52
C LEU A 138 4.31 -2.52 -0.66
N THR A 139 3.01 -2.45 -0.93
CA THR A 139 2.25 -1.19 -0.89
C THR A 139 2.34 -0.58 0.51
N GLY A 140 2.14 -1.38 1.55
CA GLY A 140 2.24 -0.95 2.94
C GLY A 140 3.62 -0.39 3.30
N GLU A 141 4.68 -1.05 2.84
CA GLU A 141 6.05 -0.55 2.99
C GLU A 141 6.22 0.83 2.34
N VAL A 142 5.79 1.01 1.09
CA VAL A 142 5.90 2.32 0.39
C VAL A 142 5.17 3.42 1.16
N LEU A 143 3.96 3.14 1.64
CA LEU A 143 3.13 4.12 2.35
C LEU A 143 3.69 4.46 3.75
N THR A 144 4.35 3.53 4.43
CA THR A 144 4.87 3.73 5.80
C THR A 144 6.31 4.23 5.86
N THR A 145 7.16 3.85 4.90
CA THR A 145 8.59 4.21 4.90
C THR A 145 8.81 5.71 4.75
N SER A 146 7.93 6.41 4.02
CA SER A 146 8.01 7.88 3.91
C SER A 146 7.53 8.60 5.15
N ASP A 147 6.62 8.03 5.92
CA ASP A 147 6.14 8.63 7.17
C ASP A 147 7.23 8.54 8.27
N GLY A 148 8.01 7.45 8.27
CA GLY A 148 9.21 7.30 9.10
C GLY A 148 10.32 8.29 8.75
N ALA A 149 10.63 8.47 7.46
CA ALA A 149 11.61 9.45 7.00
C ALA A 149 11.16 10.91 7.25
N ALA A 150 9.86 11.20 7.13
CA ALA A 150 9.29 12.52 7.45
C ALA A 150 9.36 12.85 8.94
N LYS A 151 9.10 11.85 9.80
CA LYS A 151 9.25 11.99 11.26
C LYS A 151 10.71 12.12 11.69
N ALA A 152 11.63 11.39 11.08
CA ALA A 152 13.06 11.48 11.36
C ALA A 152 13.69 12.79 10.86
N ALA A 153 13.14 13.39 9.80
CA ALA A 153 13.56 14.69 9.27
C ALA A 153 12.96 15.89 10.00
N ARG A 154 12.08 15.70 11.01
CA ARG A 154 11.72 16.81 11.90
C ARG A 154 12.97 17.19 12.70
N PRO A 155 13.45 18.45 12.62
CA PRO A 155 14.56 18.87 13.45
C PRO A 155 14.14 18.68 14.91
N HIS A 156 14.88 17.87 15.66
CA HIS A 156 14.73 17.81 17.10
C HIS A 156 14.81 19.25 17.65
N PRO A 157 13.81 19.74 18.41
CA PRO A 157 13.96 20.99 19.13
C PRO A 157 14.88 20.70 20.32
N GLY A 158 16.18 20.79 20.10
CA GLY A 158 17.15 20.51 21.15
C GLY A 158 18.56 20.27 20.63
N HIS A 159 19.24 21.34 20.23
CA HIS A 159 20.59 21.66 20.70
C HIS A 159 20.95 23.05 20.19
N THR A 160 20.75 24.05 21.04
CA THR A 160 21.47 25.31 20.93
C THR A 160 22.97 25.00 21.06
N PRO A 161 23.83 25.36 20.09
CA PRO A 161 25.26 25.41 20.33
C PRO A 161 25.48 26.49 21.39
N GLY A 162 26.10 26.11 22.50
CA GLY A 162 26.36 27.00 23.62
C GLY A 162 27.01 28.30 23.18
N SER A 163 26.45 29.42 23.66
CA SER A 163 27.09 30.72 23.61
C SER A 163 28.50 30.62 24.19
N ALA A 164 29.49 30.97 23.37
CA ALA A 164 30.83 31.23 23.87
C ALA A 164 30.77 32.37 24.91
N PRO A 165 31.51 32.28 26.03
CA PRO A 165 31.54 33.34 27.02
C PRO A 165 32.23 34.60 26.45
N PRO A 166 31.78 35.82 26.79
CA PRO A 166 32.42 37.04 26.34
C PRO A 166 33.81 37.20 26.98
N ALA A 167 34.79 37.54 26.14
CA ALA A 167 36.17 37.80 26.54
C ALA A 167 36.26 38.99 27.53
N PRO A 168 37.11 38.92 28.56
CA PRO A 168 37.24 39.99 29.54
C PRO A 168 38.12 41.15 29.01
N GLY A 169 37.49 42.32 28.86
CA GLY A 169 38.00 43.65 29.23
C GLY A 169 39.42 44.04 28.82
N GLY A 170 39.60 44.55 27.60
CA GLY A 170 40.71 45.44 27.24
C GLY A 170 40.36 46.89 27.54
N LYS A 171 40.98 47.49 28.58
CA LYS A 171 40.87 48.92 28.91
C LYS A 171 41.38 49.81 27.75
N PRO A 172 40.77 50.97 27.49
CA PRO A 172 41.33 51.96 26.57
C PRO A 172 42.45 52.77 27.26
N PRO A 173 43.55 53.11 26.59
CA PRO A 173 44.48 54.11 27.10
C PRO A 173 43.90 55.52 26.92
N ARG A 174 43.74 56.22 28.05
CA ARG A 174 43.39 57.64 28.12
C ARG A 174 44.65 58.49 27.90
N ARG A 175 44.49 59.49 27.03
CA ARG A 175 45.44 60.51 26.53
C ARG A 175 46.24 61.27 27.59
N THR A 176 47.43 61.76 27.18
CA THR A 176 48.01 63.11 27.40
C THR A 176 49.37 63.14 26.68
N ARG A 177 49.90 64.20 26.06
CA ARG A 177 49.54 65.60 25.82
C ARG A 177 50.43 66.06 24.65
#